data_AF-A0A7L3II87-F1
#
_entry.id   AF-A0A7L3II87-F1
#
_cell.length_a   1.000
_cell.length_b   1.000
_cell.length_c   1.000
_cell.angle_alpha   90.00
_cell.angle_beta   90.00
_cell.angle_gamma   90.00
#
_symmetry.space_group_name_H-M   'P 1'
#
loop_
_entity.id
_entity.type
_entity.pdbx_description
1 polymer ?
#
loop_
_entity_poly.entity_id
_entity_poly.type
_entity_poly.pdbx_seq_one_letter_code
_entity_poly.pdbx_strand_id
1 'polypeptide(L)'
;MAVLVLVSSPLLRLRALLQRCCWQLERGLWPGVLGGQSPPWGPALAVQGPALLPQGINDGGESSTEAPSLLESILWMAVPKKRRTIEVNRCRRRHPSELIEIKRSIDVCHECGNLKQKHIVCGYCYAKVKAETRLIRMEIRKKEGGPFNAPTVETVVLYEGEKPTEKDEGKRIIESARKRPSWFVQN
;
A
#
# COMPACT_ATOMS: atom_id res chain seq x y z
N MET A 1 -13.57 36.21 37.45
CA MET A 1 -12.39 35.78 36.65
C MET A 1 -11.90 34.45 37.22
N ALA A 2 -12.41 33.32 36.73
CA ALA A 2 -11.99 32.00 37.19
C ALA A 2 -10.96 31.44 36.19
N VAL A 3 -9.72 31.29 36.63
CA VAL A 3 -8.64 30.72 35.82
C VAL A 3 -8.70 29.20 35.96
N LEU A 4 -9.12 28.52 34.89
CA LEU A 4 -9.02 27.08 34.74
C LEU A 4 -7.58 26.72 34.37
N VAL A 5 -6.81 26.24 35.35
CA VAL A 5 -5.49 25.66 35.12
C VAL A 5 -5.68 24.24 34.60
N LEU A 6 -5.48 24.04 33.29
CA LEU A 6 -5.37 22.72 32.67
C LEU A 6 -4.03 22.10 33.07
N VAL A 7 -4.03 21.32 34.15
CA VAL A 7 -2.89 20.46 34.51
C VAL A 7 -2.87 19.28 33.53
N SER A 8 -2.04 19.38 32.51
CA SER A 8 -1.75 18.27 31.60
C SER A 8 -0.97 17.20 32.36
N SER A 9 -1.67 16.25 32.95
CA SER A 9 -1.08 15.16 33.72
C SER A 9 -0.44 14.12 32.77
N PRO A 10 0.83 13.73 32.99
CA PRO A 10 1.56 12.77 32.14
C PRO A 10 0.97 11.35 32.16
N LEU A 11 0.03 11.11 33.09
CA LEU A 11 -0.65 9.84 33.31
C LEU A 11 -1.52 9.40 32.13
N LEU A 12 -2.03 10.34 31.31
CA LEU A 12 -2.79 10.02 30.10
C LEU A 12 -1.92 9.34 29.02
N ARG A 13 -0.64 9.72 28.92
CA ARG A 13 0.31 9.10 27.96
C ARG A 13 0.75 7.70 28.42
N LEU A 14 0.92 7.52 29.72
CA LEU A 14 1.20 6.20 30.32
C LEU A 14 0.02 5.24 30.13
N ARG A 15 -1.23 5.73 30.26
CA ARG A 15 -2.43 4.93 30.02
C ARG A 15 -2.52 4.46 28.56
N ALA A 16 -2.16 5.31 27.60
CA ALA A 16 -2.13 4.95 26.18
C ALA A 16 -1.02 3.93 25.84
N LEU A 17 0.14 4.02 26.50
CA LEU A 17 1.23 3.04 26.35
C LEU A 17 0.86 1.70 26.96
N LEU A 18 0.28 1.69 28.15
CA LEU A 18 -0.20 0.48 28.82
C LEU A 18 -1.33 -0.18 28.03
N GLN A 19 -2.26 0.59 27.46
CA GLN A 19 -3.29 0.07 26.56
C GLN A 19 -2.68 -0.57 25.31
N ARG A 20 -1.65 0.03 24.70
CA ARG A 20 -0.93 -0.60 23.57
C ARG A 20 -0.21 -1.89 23.97
N CYS A 21 0.43 -1.92 25.14
CA CYS A 21 1.10 -3.12 25.64
C CYS A 21 0.11 -4.24 25.95
N CYS A 22 -1.01 -3.93 26.61
CA CYS A 22 -2.08 -4.90 26.89
C CYS A 22 -2.73 -5.42 25.60
N TRP A 23 -2.98 -4.55 24.62
CA TRP A 23 -3.54 -4.95 23.33
C TRP A 23 -2.58 -5.84 22.51
N GLN A 24 -1.26 -5.65 22.67
CA GLN A 24 -0.26 -6.56 22.08
C GLN A 24 -0.15 -7.90 22.82
N LEU A 25 -0.34 -7.92 24.14
CA LEU A 25 -0.38 -9.15 24.93
C LEU A 25 -1.66 -9.97 24.64
N GLU A 26 -2.82 -9.33 24.51
CA GLU A 26 -4.08 -9.99 24.13
C GLU A 26 -4.00 -10.62 22.74
N ARG A 27 -3.26 -10.01 21.81
CA ARG A 27 -2.95 -10.59 20.49
C ARG A 27 -1.95 -11.75 20.53
N GLY A 28 -1.13 -11.85 21.58
CA GLY A 28 -0.17 -12.94 21.77
C GLY A 28 -0.74 -14.16 22.52
N LEU A 29 -1.88 -14.01 23.20
CA LEU A 29 -2.46 -15.05 24.05
C LEU A 29 -3.49 -15.97 23.36
N TRP A 30 -3.76 -15.80 22.06
CA TRP A 30 -4.55 -16.75 21.29
C TRP A 30 -3.73 -17.46 20.20
N PRO A 31 -3.14 -18.61 20.52
CA PRO A 31 -2.85 -19.63 19.53
C PRO A 31 -3.58 -20.91 19.89
N GLY A 32 -4.68 -21.18 19.21
CA GLY A 32 -5.36 -22.47 19.35
C GLY A 32 -6.81 -22.40 18.93
N VAL A 33 -7.04 -22.63 17.64
CA VAL A 33 -8.16 -23.38 17.03
C VAL A 33 -8.17 -22.97 15.56
N LEU A 34 -7.90 -23.96 14.68
CA LEU A 34 -7.85 -23.91 13.21
C LEU A 34 -6.56 -23.40 12.55
N GLY A 35 -5.77 -24.36 12.06
CA GLY A 35 -5.05 -24.25 10.79
C GLY A 35 -3.79 -23.40 10.81
N GLY A 36 -2.63 -24.07 10.79
CA GLY A 36 -1.32 -23.46 10.92
C GLY A 36 -1.06 -22.25 10.02
N GLN A 37 -0.63 -21.16 10.64
CA GLN A 37 0.41 -20.27 10.14
C GLN A 37 1.20 -19.79 11.36
N SER A 38 2.46 -20.17 11.45
CA SER A 38 3.37 -19.62 12.45
C SER A 38 3.59 -18.13 12.18
N PRO A 39 3.69 -17.27 13.21
CA PRO A 39 4.09 -15.89 13.00
C PRO A 39 5.49 -15.85 12.37
N PRO A 40 5.73 -14.92 11.43
CA PRO A 40 7.07 -14.75 10.90
C PRO A 40 7.94 -14.22 12.05
N TRP A 41 9.24 -14.48 12.00
CA TRP A 41 10.26 -13.97 12.94
C TRP A 41 10.58 -14.86 14.15
N GLY A 42 11.17 -16.00 13.82
CA GLY A 42 12.14 -16.74 14.63
C GLY A 42 12.68 -17.92 13.80
N PRO A 43 13.98 -18.26 13.81
CA PRO A 43 14.47 -19.43 13.09
C PRO A 43 14.08 -20.69 13.89
N ALA A 44 12.85 -21.16 13.71
CA ALA A 44 12.44 -22.47 14.17
C ALA A 44 12.75 -23.49 13.07
N LEU A 45 13.77 -24.31 13.27
CA LEU A 45 13.98 -25.55 12.52
C LEU A 45 12.84 -26.51 12.87
N ALA A 46 11.74 -26.44 12.13
CA ALA A 46 10.70 -27.47 12.15
C ALA A 46 10.92 -28.38 10.95
N VAL A 47 11.54 -29.53 11.18
CA VAL A 47 11.55 -30.63 10.21
C VAL A 47 10.21 -31.35 10.35
N GLN A 48 9.26 -31.05 9.45
CA GLN A 48 8.13 -31.95 9.23
C GLN A 48 8.58 -33.09 8.32
N GLY A 49 8.62 -34.30 8.86
CA GLY A 49 8.80 -35.53 8.06
C GLY A 49 7.45 -36.01 7.51
N PRO A 50 7.37 -36.49 6.26
CA PRO A 50 6.13 -37.01 5.71
C PRO A 50 5.77 -38.35 6.37
N ALA A 51 4.53 -38.46 6.83
CA ALA A 51 3.93 -39.67 7.36
C ALA A 51 3.40 -40.54 6.21
N LEU A 52 4.28 -41.17 5.42
CA LEU A 52 3.89 -42.28 4.53
C LEU A 52 5.07 -43.26 4.37
N LEU A 53 4.98 -44.41 5.04
CA LEU A 53 5.79 -45.58 4.72
C LEU A 53 5.06 -46.40 3.64
N PRO A 54 5.68 -46.72 2.50
CA PRO A 54 5.24 -47.83 1.67
C PRO A 54 5.82 -49.13 2.23
N GLN A 55 4.95 -50.08 2.56
CA GLN A 55 5.33 -51.47 2.84
C GLN A 55 5.80 -52.17 1.55
N GLY A 56 7.02 -52.68 1.61
CA GLY A 56 7.51 -53.96 1.09
C GLY A 56 7.17 -54.40 -0.33
N ILE A 57 8.21 -54.49 -1.16
CA ILE A 57 8.35 -55.59 -2.13
C ILE A 57 9.83 -56.01 -2.10
N ASN A 58 10.07 -57.28 -1.74
CA ASN A 58 11.36 -57.94 -1.89
C ASN A 58 11.64 -58.13 -3.38
N ASP A 59 12.86 -57.84 -3.83
CA ASP A 59 13.54 -58.64 -4.85
C ASP A 59 15.04 -58.33 -4.84
N GLY A 60 15.83 -59.40 -4.93
CA GLY A 60 17.28 -59.39 -4.77
C GLY A 60 18.01 -58.63 -5.87
N GLY A 61 19.00 -57.86 -5.46
CA GLY A 61 19.95 -57.18 -6.33
C GLY A 61 20.83 -56.28 -5.49
N GLU A 62 22.11 -56.61 -5.39
CA GLU A 62 23.13 -55.76 -4.79
C GLU A 62 23.06 -54.35 -5.40
N SER A 63 22.57 -53.40 -4.63
CA SER A 63 22.78 -51.99 -4.90
C SER A 63 22.65 -51.24 -3.59
N SER A 64 23.80 -50.96 -2.99
CA SER A 64 23.96 -50.00 -1.92
C SER A 64 23.49 -48.62 -2.40
N THR A 65 22.18 -48.40 -2.40
CA THR A 65 21.60 -47.07 -2.60
C THR A 65 21.20 -46.57 -1.22
N GLU A 66 22.22 -46.15 -0.47
CA GLU A 66 22.02 -45.43 0.78
C GLU A 66 21.15 -44.21 0.45
N ALA A 67 19.96 -44.12 1.06
CA ALA A 67 19.15 -42.92 0.96
C ALA A 67 20.03 -41.73 1.36
N PRO A 68 20.09 -40.63 0.57
CA PRO A 68 21.01 -39.56 0.85
C PRO A 68 20.68 -39.03 2.24
N SER A 69 21.60 -39.27 3.16
CA SER A 69 21.39 -38.92 4.56
C SER A 69 21.08 -37.43 4.64
N LEU A 70 20.24 -36.98 5.59
CA LEU A 70 19.96 -35.54 5.77
C LEU A 70 21.27 -34.72 5.89
N LEU A 71 22.34 -35.36 6.36
CA LEU A 71 23.69 -34.83 6.44
C LEU A 71 24.32 -34.56 5.06
N GLU A 72 24.09 -35.41 4.07
CA GLU A 72 24.47 -35.11 2.69
C GLU A 72 23.74 -33.86 2.19
N SER A 73 22.41 -33.76 2.35
CA SER A 73 21.67 -32.55 1.92
C SER A 73 22.18 -31.26 2.57
N ILE A 74 22.62 -31.31 3.84
CA ILE A 74 23.22 -30.16 4.56
C ILE A 74 24.61 -29.79 4.02
N LEU A 75 25.39 -30.75 3.54
CA LEU A 75 26.74 -30.52 2.98
C LEU A 75 26.70 -29.88 1.59
N TRP A 76 25.60 -30.03 0.84
CA TRP A 76 25.38 -29.38 -0.45
C TRP A 76 24.79 -27.95 -0.34
N MET A 77 24.50 -27.48 0.87
CA MET A 77 24.01 -26.11 1.08
C MET A 77 25.18 -25.12 1.00
N ALA A 78 25.13 -24.22 0.02
CA ALA A 78 26.08 -23.12 -0.11
C ALA A 78 25.91 -22.12 1.05
N VAL A 79 26.58 -22.38 2.18
CA VAL A 79 26.58 -21.51 3.36
C VAL A 79 27.84 -20.61 3.34
N PRO A 80 27.72 -19.31 3.66
CA PRO A 80 28.89 -18.43 3.77
C PRO A 80 29.92 -18.97 4.76
N LYS A 81 31.11 -19.33 4.26
CA LYS A 81 32.17 -19.95 5.07
C LYS A 81 32.70 -19.06 6.20
N LYS A 82 32.65 -17.73 6.03
CA LYS A 82 33.15 -16.73 7.00
C LYS A 82 32.21 -15.53 7.09
N ARG A 83 32.12 -14.94 8.28
CA ARG A 83 31.45 -13.66 8.50
C ARG A 83 32.22 -12.55 7.76
N ARG A 84 31.51 -11.68 7.05
CA ARG A 84 32.10 -10.48 6.43
C ARG A 84 32.47 -9.46 7.50
N THR A 85 33.64 -8.83 7.36
CA THR A 85 34.08 -7.75 8.25
C THR A 85 33.24 -6.49 8.05
N ILE A 86 33.35 -5.55 8.98
CA ILE A 86 32.57 -4.30 8.91
C ILE A 86 33.05 -3.42 7.75
N GLU A 87 34.34 -3.43 7.43
CA GLU A 87 34.96 -2.70 6.33
C GLU A 87 34.38 -3.18 4.99
N VAL A 88 34.38 -4.49 4.75
CA VAL A 88 33.81 -5.09 3.53
C VAL A 88 32.33 -4.74 3.38
N ASN A 89 31.57 -4.82 4.47
CA ASN A 89 30.16 -4.46 4.44
C ASN A 89 29.94 -2.96 4.19
N ARG A 90 30.78 -2.08 4.73
CA ARG A 90 30.71 -0.63 4.48
C ARG A 90 31.05 -0.29 3.05
N CYS A 91 32.13 -0.83 2.49
CA CYS A 91 32.50 -0.62 1.09
C CYS A 91 31.39 -1.08 0.15
N ARG A 92 30.79 -2.25 0.42
CA ARG A 92 29.67 -2.75 -0.38
C ARG A 92 28.42 -1.87 -0.27
N ARG A 93 28.06 -1.39 0.93
CA ARG A 93 26.82 -0.61 1.15
C ARG A 93 26.93 0.87 0.79
N ARG A 94 28.14 1.43 0.82
CA ARG A 94 28.42 2.85 0.56
C ARG A 94 29.05 3.07 -0.82
N HIS A 95 29.08 2.05 -1.66
CA HIS A 95 29.50 2.20 -3.03
C HIS A 95 28.56 3.20 -3.73
N PRO A 96 29.05 4.14 -4.56
CA PRO A 96 28.22 5.16 -5.19
C PRO A 96 27.02 4.61 -5.98
N SER A 97 27.12 3.40 -6.54
CA SER A 97 26.00 2.74 -7.23
C SER A 97 24.85 2.33 -6.32
N GLU A 98 25.12 2.15 -5.02
CA GLU A 98 24.11 1.81 -4.01
C GLU A 98 23.52 3.06 -3.34
N LEU A 99 24.11 4.23 -3.58
CA LEU A 99 23.63 5.49 -3.06
C LEU A 99 22.50 6.03 -3.94
N ILE A 100 21.55 6.71 -3.31
CA ILE A 100 20.43 7.32 -4.03
C ILE A 100 20.96 8.53 -4.80
N GLU A 101 20.78 8.52 -6.12
CA GLU A 101 21.16 9.63 -6.98
C GLU A 101 20.32 10.89 -6.72
N ILE A 102 20.99 12.05 -6.80
CA ILE A 102 20.33 13.35 -6.61
C ILE A 102 19.53 13.69 -7.87
N LYS A 103 18.20 13.81 -7.72
CA LYS A 103 17.31 14.23 -8.80
C LYS A 103 17.27 15.76 -8.91
N ARG A 104 17.75 16.29 -10.05
CA ARG A 104 17.75 17.74 -10.37
C ARG A 104 16.57 18.19 -11.23
N SER A 105 15.57 17.33 -11.40
CA SER A 105 14.41 17.54 -12.27
C SER A 105 13.21 18.18 -11.52
N ILE A 106 13.45 18.91 -10.44
CA ILE A 106 12.40 19.53 -9.63
C ILE A 106 12.26 21.00 -10.01
N ASP A 107 11.06 21.39 -10.44
CA ASP A 107 10.69 22.75 -10.82
C ASP A 107 9.50 23.26 -9.99
N VAL A 108 9.25 24.57 -10.05
CA VAL A 108 8.08 25.20 -9.42
C VAL A 108 6.89 25.18 -10.38
N CYS A 109 5.70 24.89 -9.87
CA CYS A 109 4.46 24.96 -10.65
C CYS A 109 4.00 26.41 -10.86
N HIS A 110 3.70 26.80 -12.10
CA HIS A 110 3.25 28.15 -12.44
C HIS A 110 1.90 28.54 -11.83
N GLU A 111 1.00 27.58 -11.63
CA GLU A 111 -0.36 27.85 -11.11
C GLU A 111 -0.42 28.03 -9.59
N CYS A 112 0.31 27.19 -8.84
CA CYS A 112 0.17 27.10 -7.39
C CYS A 112 1.46 27.32 -6.61
N GLY A 113 2.61 27.42 -7.28
CA GLY A 113 3.91 27.58 -6.61
C GLY A 113 4.46 26.33 -5.93
N ASN A 114 3.73 25.20 -5.92
CA ASN A 114 4.24 23.95 -5.35
C ASN A 114 5.33 23.33 -6.22
N LEU A 115 6.26 22.60 -5.59
CA LEU A 115 7.28 21.83 -6.29
C LEU A 115 6.64 20.69 -7.08
N LYS A 116 7.07 20.54 -8.34
CA LYS A 116 6.68 19.44 -9.23
C LYS A 116 7.93 18.89 -9.93
N GLN A 117 7.83 17.70 -10.48
CA GLN A 117 8.89 17.14 -11.33
C GLN A 117 8.69 17.60 -12.78
N LYS A 118 9.79 17.83 -13.51
CA LYS A 118 9.80 18.03 -14.97
C LYS A 118 9.09 16.87 -15.67
N HIS A 119 8.29 17.20 -16.68
CA HIS A 119 7.48 16.24 -17.46
C HIS A 119 6.40 15.49 -16.65
N ILE A 120 6.10 15.92 -15.42
CA ILE A 120 5.00 15.37 -14.60
C ILE A 120 4.04 16.50 -14.24
N VAL A 121 2.74 16.19 -14.23
CA VAL A 121 1.70 17.12 -13.81
C VAL A 121 1.86 17.47 -12.32
N CYS A 122 1.51 18.69 -11.91
CA CYS A 122 1.59 19.07 -10.50
C CYS A 122 0.62 18.23 -9.67
N GLY A 123 1.13 17.53 -8.64
CA GLY A 123 0.32 16.67 -7.79
C GLY A 123 -0.80 17.41 -7.04
N TYR A 124 -0.55 18.66 -6.63
CA TYR A 124 -1.54 19.47 -5.93
C TYR A 124 -2.67 19.94 -6.84
N CYS A 125 -2.34 20.50 -8.02
CA CYS A 125 -3.36 20.90 -9.00
C CYS A 125 -4.17 19.69 -9.47
N TYR A 126 -3.50 18.56 -9.72
CA TYR A 126 -4.17 17.31 -10.09
C TYR A 126 -5.10 16.82 -8.98
N ALA A 127 -4.71 16.91 -7.70
CA ALA A 127 -5.58 16.52 -6.59
C ALA A 127 -6.86 17.37 -6.53
N LYS A 128 -6.79 18.67 -6.84
CA LYS A 128 -7.98 19.54 -6.94
C LYS A 128 -8.92 19.08 -8.04
N VAL A 129 -8.40 18.87 -9.26
CA VAL A 129 -9.18 18.38 -10.40
C VAL A 129 -9.79 17.00 -10.12
N LYS A 130 -9.02 16.11 -9.49
CA LYS A 130 -9.48 14.78 -9.09
C LYS A 130 -10.62 14.85 -8.06
N ALA A 131 -10.55 15.78 -7.11
CA ALA A 131 -11.62 15.98 -6.14
C ALA A 131 -12.90 16.47 -6.82
N GLU A 132 -12.80 17.45 -7.72
CA GLU A 132 -13.95 18.00 -8.44
C GLU A 132 -14.60 16.97 -9.37
N THR A 133 -13.80 16.28 -10.19
CA THR A 133 -14.28 15.21 -11.07
C THR A 133 -14.89 14.03 -10.30
N ARG A 134 -14.44 13.76 -9.08
CA ARG A 134 -15.08 12.77 -8.20
C ARG A 134 -16.51 13.19 -7.83
N LEU A 135 -16.73 14.47 -7.54
CA LEU A 135 -18.08 14.99 -7.24
C LEU A 135 -18.99 14.85 -8.46
N ILE A 136 -18.52 15.27 -9.63
CA ILE A 136 -19.27 15.15 -10.89
C ILE A 136 -19.63 13.68 -11.16
N ARG A 137 -18.69 12.74 -10.97
CA ARG A 137 -18.96 11.30 -11.11
C ARG A 137 -19.99 10.77 -10.12
N MET A 138 -20.06 11.33 -8.91
CA MET A 138 -21.10 10.95 -7.95
C MET A 138 -22.48 11.44 -8.42
N GLU A 139 -22.58 12.65 -8.97
CA GLU A 139 -23.83 13.15 -9.55
C GLU A 139 -24.25 12.36 -10.79
N ILE A 140 -23.31 11.99 -11.65
CA ILE A 140 -23.57 11.08 -12.78
C ILE A 140 -24.16 9.76 -12.28
N ARG A 141 -23.53 9.15 -11.26
CA ARG A 141 -24.00 7.89 -10.70
C ARG A 141 -25.41 7.99 -10.12
N LYS A 142 -25.74 9.11 -9.46
CA LYS A 142 -27.10 9.35 -8.95
C LYS A 142 -28.10 9.45 -10.09
N LYS A 143 -27.75 10.12 -11.20
CA LYS A 143 -28.64 10.23 -12.38
C LYS A 143 -28.81 8.91 -13.13
N GLU A 144 -27.76 8.08 -13.21
CA GLU A 144 -27.79 6.78 -13.90
C GLU A 144 -28.51 5.70 -13.09
N GLY A 145 -28.54 5.81 -11.76
CA GLY A 145 -29.33 4.95 -10.87
C GLY A 145 -28.89 3.49 -10.78
N GLY A 146 -27.87 3.06 -11.52
CA GLY A 146 -27.40 1.68 -11.54
C GLY A 146 -26.21 1.41 -12.46
N PRO A 147 -25.62 0.21 -12.39
CA PRO A 147 -24.61 -0.23 -13.35
C PRO A 147 -25.25 -0.44 -14.73
N PHE A 148 -24.47 -0.22 -15.80
CA PHE A 148 -24.85 -0.41 -17.22
C PHE A 148 -25.88 0.57 -17.83
N ASN A 149 -26.14 1.71 -17.19
CA ASN A 149 -27.03 2.76 -17.72
C ASN A 149 -26.24 3.91 -18.37
N ALA A 150 -25.30 3.60 -19.26
CA ALA A 150 -24.52 4.62 -19.97
C ALA A 150 -25.39 5.24 -21.09
N PRO A 151 -25.56 6.57 -21.14
CA PRO A 151 -26.34 7.21 -22.20
C PRO A 151 -25.54 7.33 -23.50
N THR A 152 -26.27 7.44 -24.62
CA THR A 152 -25.70 7.69 -25.95
C THR A 152 -25.43 9.18 -26.21
N VAL A 153 -25.96 10.08 -25.36
CA VAL A 153 -25.83 11.54 -25.51
C VAL A 153 -24.61 12.10 -24.77
N GLU A 154 -24.08 13.21 -25.26
CA GLU A 154 -23.00 13.95 -24.62
C GLU A 154 -23.41 14.51 -23.25
N THR A 155 -22.43 14.82 -22.41
CA THR A 155 -22.66 15.35 -21.07
C THR A 155 -22.14 16.77 -20.90
N VAL A 156 -22.96 17.64 -20.32
CA VAL A 156 -22.59 19.01 -19.96
C VAL A 156 -22.70 19.16 -18.46
N VAL A 157 -21.69 19.80 -17.84
CA VAL A 157 -21.67 20.09 -16.40
C VAL A 157 -22.05 21.53 -16.18
N LEU A 158 -23.11 21.76 -15.41
CA LEU A 158 -23.57 23.09 -15.00
C LEU A 158 -23.36 23.29 -13.50
N TYR A 159 -22.91 24.49 -13.14
CA TYR A 159 -22.75 24.92 -11.76
C TYR A 159 -23.89 25.83 -11.31
N GLU A 160 -23.89 26.21 -10.04
CA GLU A 160 -24.92 27.09 -9.47
C GLU A 160 -25.00 28.43 -10.21
N GLY A 161 -26.22 28.77 -10.66
CA GLY A 161 -26.52 30.04 -11.34
C GLY A 161 -26.27 30.05 -12.85
N GLU A 162 -25.80 28.94 -13.42
CA GLU A 162 -25.57 28.81 -14.86
C GLU A 162 -26.81 28.25 -15.56
N LYS A 163 -27.12 28.79 -16.74
CA LYS A 163 -28.21 28.32 -17.59
C LYS A 163 -27.65 27.53 -18.77
N PRO A 164 -28.36 26.50 -19.26
CA PRO A 164 -27.98 25.79 -20.48
C PRO A 164 -27.87 26.76 -21.66
N THR A 165 -26.85 26.59 -22.50
CA THR A 165 -26.68 27.36 -23.73
C THR A 165 -27.47 26.69 -24.87
N GLU A 166 -27.79 27.41 -25.94
CA GLU A 166 -28.42 26.86 -27.16
C GLU A 166 -27.63 25.66 -27.73
N LYS A 167 -26.30 25.66 -27.57
CA LYS A 167 -25.43 24.54 -27.99
C LYS A 167 -25.55 23.28 -27.12
N ASP A 168 -26.12 23.42 -25.93
CA ASP A 168 -26.27 22.34 -24.95
C ASP A 168 -27.63 21.63 -25.10
N GLU A 169 -28.47 22.08 -26.03
CA GLU A 169 -29.76 21.46 -26.34
C GLU A 169 -29.57 19.99 -26.75
N GLY A 170 -30.32 19.10 -26.11
CA GLY A 170 -30.25 17.65 -26.35
C GLY A 170 -29.11 16.92 -25.63
N LYS A 171 -28.24 17.62 -24.89
CA LYS A 171 -27.17 16.99 -24.09
C LYS A 171 -27.65 16.65 -22.67
N ARG A 172 -27.02 15.65 -22.05
CA ARG A 172 -27.26 15.28 -20.65
C ARG A 172 -26.63 16.32 -19.74
N ILE A 173 -27.47 17.12 -19.10
CA ILE A 173 -27.05 18.11 -18.11
C ILE A 173 -26.77 17.43 -16.77
N ILE A 174 -25.63 17.72 -16.15
CA ILE A 174 -25.25 17.29 -14.80
C ILE A 174 -25.09 18.56 -13.96
N GLU A 175 -25.96 18.72 -12.97
CA GLU A 175 -25.96 19.87 -12.08
C GLU A 175 -25.02 19.60 -10.89
N SER A 176 -24.18 20.58 -10.56
CA SER A 176 -23.34 20.56 -9.38
C SER A 176 -23.71 21.73 -8.47
N ALA A 177 -24.08 21.44 -7.22
CA ALA A 177 -24.45 22.42 -6.19
C ALA A 177 -23.22 23.16 -5.60
N ARG A 178 -22.35 23.64 -6.48
CA ARG A 178 -21.17 24.44 -6.13
C ARG A 178 -21.03 25.59 -7.10
N LYS A 179 -20.22 26.57 -6.73
CA LYS A 179 -19.77 27.62 -7.65
C LYS A 179 -18.70 27.05 -8.59
N ARG A 180 -18.73 27.49 -9.85
CA ARG A 180 -17.74 27.07 -10.86
C ARG A 180 -16.33 27.47 -10.41
N PRO A 181 -15.36 26.52 -10.42
CA PRO A 181 -13.96 26.85 -10.19
C PRO A 181 -13.40 27.72 -11.31
N SER A 182 -12.55 28.69 -10.98
CA SER A 182 -11.96 29.62 -11.96
C SER A 182 -11.16 28.95 -13.08
N TRP A 183 -10.53 27.81 -12.80
CA TRP A 183 -9.74 27.03 -13.76
C TRP A 183 -10.60 26.14 -14.66
N PHE A 184 -11.90 25.98 -14.38
CA PHE A 184 -12.78 25.13 -15.16
C PHE A 184 -13.70 25.96 -16.04
N VAL A 185 -13.22 26.28 -17.25
CA VAL A 185 -13.88 27.15 -18.23
C VAL A 185 -15.09 26.46 -18.86
N GLN A 186 -16.12 27.24 -19.20
CA GLN A 186 -17.25 26.79 -20.01
C GLN A 186 -16.85 26.78 -21.50
N ASN A 187 -16.92 25.61 -22.14
CA ASN A 187 -16.59 25.43 -23.56
C ASN A 187 -17.84 25.23 -24.40
#